data_AF-A0A520BZY3-F1
#
_entry.id   AF-A0A520BZY3-F1
#
_cell.length_a   1.000
_cell.length_b   1.000
_cell.length_c   1.000
_cell.angle_alpha   90.00
_cell.angle_beta   90.00
_cell.angle_gamma   90.00
#
_symmetry.space_group_name_H-M   'P 1'
#
loop_
_entity.id
_entity.type
_entity.pdbx_description
1 polymer ?
#
loop_
_entity_poly.entity_id
_entity_poly.type
_entity_poly.pdbx_seq_one_letter_code
_entity_poly.pdbx_strand_id
1 'polypeptide(L)'
;MIPRIPHDPALRGERKANLLLASALLRGQVQRDVDELGERADGAARRVLMVRGWLSDPLVLAALGGGAAFFAGSGRQGRGRLWGLLRWGWLAWRVWRRR
;
A
#
# COMPACT_ATOMS: atom_id res chain seq x y z
N MET A 1 29.20 17.13 -19.09
CA MET A 1 29.66 17.44 -20.47
C MET A 1 28.51 17.14 -21.42
N ILE A 2 28.07 18.10 -22.22
CA ILE A 2 27.02 17.86 -23.23
C ILE A 2 27.68 17.11 -24.40
N PRO A 3 27.18 15.92 -24.81
CA PRO A 3 27.75 15.19 -25.93
C PRO A 3 27.60 15.99 -27.23
N ARG A 4 28.74 16.32 -27.86
CA ARG A 4 28.81 17.06 -29.13
C ARG A 4 28.03 16.32 -30.22
N ILE A 5 27.32 17.08 -31.05
CA ILE A 5 26.58 16.53 -32.20
C ILE A 5 27.61 16.10 -33.27
N PRO A 6 27.54 14.87 -33.80
CA PRO A 6 28.42 14.44 -34.89
C PRO A 6 28.28 15.33 -36.14
N HIS A 7 29.39 15.65 -36.79
CA HIS A 7 29.39 16.41 -38.04
C HIS A 7 29.02 15.55 -39.26
N ASP A 8 29.25 14.24 -39.20
CA ASP A 8 28.89 13.27 -40.23
C ASP A 8 27.37 13.01 -40.27
N PRO A 9 26.71 13.14 -41.45
CA PRO A 9 25.29 12.85 -41.59
C PRO A 9 24.87 11.41 -41.22
N ALA A 10 25.71 10.41 -41.47
CA ALA A 10 25.38 9.01 -41.17
C ALA A 10 25.30 8.80 -39.64
N LEU A 11 26.32 9.26 -38.92
CA LEU A 11 26.38 9.20 -37.45
C LEU A 11 25.27 10.01 -36.77
N ARG A 12 24.80 11.11 -37.40
CA ARG A 12 23.62 11.84 -36.91
C ARG A 12 22.34 11.04 -37.04
N GLY A 13 22.17 10.31 -38.14
CA GLY A 13 21.01 9.45 -38.39
C GLY A 13 20.89 8.35 -37.33
N GLU A 14 21.98 7.63 -37.10
CA GLU A 14 22.06 6.58 -36.08
C GLU A 14 21.80 7.13 -34.68
N ARG A 15 22.42 8.27 -34.32
CA ARG A 15 22.18 8.90 -33.01
C ARG A 15 20.72 9.28 -32.83
N LYS A 16 20.06 9.82 -33.86
CA LYS A 16 18.63 10.15 -33.79
C LYS A 16 17.78 8.89 -33.61
N ALA A 17 18.05 7.83 -34.36
CA ALA A 17 17.34 6.55 -34.22
C ALA A 17 17.49 5.97 -32.80
N ASN A 18 18.71 5.98 -32.26
CA ASN A 18 18.98 5.52 -30.89
C ASN A 18 18.27 6.37 -29.84
N LEU A 19 18.25 7.69 -30.00
CA LEU A 19 17.53 8.58 -29.08
C LEU A 19 16.01 8.38 -29.15
N LEU A 20 15.46 8.18 -30.34
CA LEU A 20 14.03 7.88 -30.51
C LEU A 20 13.67 6.56 -29.85
N LEU A 21 14.48 5.51 -30.06
CA LEU A 21 14.31 4.21 -29.43
C LEU A 21 14.40 4.30 -27.90
N ALA A 22 15.43 4.98 -27.38
CA ALA A 22 15.57 5.20 -25.94
C ALA A 22 14.38 5.96 -25.35
N SER A 23 13.87 6.98 -26.04
CA SER A 23 12.68 7.73 -25.60
C SER A 23 11.41 6.88 -25.59
N ALA A 24 11.29 5.92 -26.50
CA ALA A 24 10.15 5.02 -26.57
C ALA A 24 10.21 3.98 -25.44
N LEU A 25 11.39 3.42 -25.19
CA LEU A 25 11.61 2.49 -24.07
C LEU A 25 11.36 3.15 -22.72
N LEU A 26 11.88 4.36 -22.52
CA LEU A 26 11.65 5.14 -21.29
C LEU A 26 10.16 5.45 -21.09
N ARG A 27 9.44 5.86 -22.14
CA ARG A 27 7.99 6.08 -22.03
C ARG A 27 7.23 4.82 -21.65
N GLY A 28 7.60 3.67 -22.23
CA GLY A 28 6.99 2.39 -21.87
C GLY A 28 7.28 1.97 -20.42
N GLN A 29 8.48 2.23 -19.92
CA GLN A 29 8.83 1.98 -18.51
C GLN A 29 8.05 2.90 -17.58
N VAL A 30 8.05 4.21 -17.85
CA VAL A 30 7.33 5.20 -17.03
C VAL A 30 5.83 4.89 -17.00
N GLN A 31 5.24 4.48 -18.12
CA GLN A 31 3.82 4.11 -18.15
C GLN A 31 3.54 2.90 -17.25
N ARG A 32 4.37 1.84 -17.31
CA ARG A 32 4.22 0.69 -16.41
C ARG A 32 4.37 1.05 -14.94
N ASP A 33 5.34 1.89 -14.61
CA ASP A 33 5.58 2.31 -13.22
C ASP A 33 4.40 3.12 -12.68
N VAL A 34 3.82 3.99 -13.53
CA VAL A 34 2.62 4.77 -13.19
C VAL A 34 1.40 3.85 -13.01
N ASP A 35 1.22 2.88 -13.89
CA ASP A 35 0.12 1.91 -13.79
C ASP A 35 0.23 1.10 -12.49
N GLU A 36 1.43 0.61 -12.15
CA GLU A 36 1.67 -0.13 -10.90
C GLU A 36 1.42 0.74 -9.65
N LEU A 37 1.85 2.01 -9.67
CA LEU A 37 1.55 2.97 -8.62
C LEU A 37 0.04 3.22 -8.49
N GLY A 38 -0.67 3.32 -9.62
CA GLY A 38 -2.12 3.45 -9.67
C GLY A 38 -2.84 2.28 -9.03
N GLU A 39 -2.49 1.04 -9.40
CA GLU A 39 -3.09 -0.17 -8.82
C GLU A 39 -2.87 -0.27 -7.29
N ARG A 40 -1.66 0.08 -6.83
CA ARG A 40 -1.36 0.11 -5.38
C ARG A 40 -2.17 1.18 -4.66
N ALA A 41 -2.32 2.36 -5.26
CA ALA A 41 -3.11 3.45 -4.70
C ALA A 41 -4.60 3.08 -4.63
N ASP A 42 -5.15 2.47 -5.67
CA ASP A 42 -6.53 1.98 -5.70
C ASP A 42 -6.77 0.88 -4.66
N GLY A 43 -5.82 -0.04 -4.51
CA GLY A 43 -5.86 -1.06 -3.46
C GLY A 43 -5.89 -0.44 -2.06
N ALA A 44 -5.09 0.60 -1.80
CA ALA A 44 -5.09 1.32 -0.54
C ALA A 44 -6.41 2.08 -0.32
N ALA A 45 -6.91 2.79 -1.34
CA ALA A 45 -8.17 3.52 -1.28
C ALA A 45 -9.36 2.59 -0.98
N ARG A 46 -9.43 1.42 -1.64
CA ARG A 46 -10.46 0.40 -1.34
C ARG A 46 -10.40 -0.09 0.09
N ARG A 47 -9.21 -0.32 0.64
CA ARG A 47 -9.05 -0.72 2.06
C ARG A 47 -9.54 0.37 3.00
N VAL A 48 -9.22 1.63 2.72
CA VAL A 48 -9.69 2.77 3.52
C VAL A 48 -11.21 2.89 3.46
N LEU A 49 -11.80 2.78 2.27
CA LEU A 49 -13.26 2.82 2.11
C LEU A 49 -13.95 1.64 2.80
N MET A 50 -13.36 0.44 2.75
CA MET A 50 -13.87 -0.74 3.45
C MET A 50 -13.85 -0.54 4.97
N VAL A 51 -12.74 -0.06 5.52
CA VAL A 51 -12.62 0.25 6.95
C VAL A 51 -13.62 1.33 7.36
N ARG A 52 -13.78 2.37 6.54
CA ARG A 52 -14.78 3.42 6.77
C ARG A 52 -16.19 2.86 6.76
N GLY A 53 -16.51 1.95 5.83
CA GLY A 53 -17.81 1.27 5.77
C GLY A 53 -18.09 0.43 7.01
N TRP A 54 -17.10 -0.31 7.49
CA TRP A 54 -17.19 -1.06 8.75
C TRP A 54 -17.39 -0.13 9.96
N LEU A 55 -16.68 0.99 10.01
CA LEU A 55 -16.82 1.98 11.08
C LEU A 55 -18.14 2.76 11.03
N SER A 56 -18.84 2.77 9.90
CA SER A 56 -20.18 3.36 9.81
C SER A 56 -21.31 2.40 10.22
N ASP A 57 -21.02 1.10 10.41
CA ASP A 57 -22.02 0.14 10.85
C ASP A 57 -22.29 0.31 12.36
N PRO A 58 -23.53 0.62 12.77
CA PRO A 58 -23.88 0.82 14.17
C PRO A 58 -23.64 -0.43 15.02
N LEU A 59 -23.69 -1.64 14.45
CA LEU A 59 -23.39 -2.87 15.17
C LEU A 59 -21.90 -3.01 15.47
N VAL A 60 -21.03 -2.60 14.53
CA VAL A 60 -19.58 -2.61 14.73
C VAL A 60 -19.18 -1.57 15.77
N LEU A 61 -19.79 -0.38 15.72
CA LEU A 61 -19.59 0.65 16.73
C LEU A 61 -20.12 0.22 18.10
N ALA A 62 -21.27 -0.46 18.16
CA ALA A 62 -21.81 -1.01 19.40
C ALA A 62 -20.92 -2.13 19.96
N ALA A 63 -20.37 -2.99 19.11
CA ALA A 63 -19.43 -4.04 19.51
C ALA A 63 -18.10 -3.45 20.02
N LEU A 64 -17.55 -2.45 19.34
CA LEU A 64 -16.34 -1.75 19.77
C LEU A 64 -16.57 -0.95 21.06
N GLY A 65 -17.69 -0.24 21.17
CA GLY A 65 -18.09 0.52 22.35
C GLY A 65 -18.38 -0.38 23.55
N GLY A 66 -19.08 -1.49 23.35
CA GLY A 66 -19.33 -2.51 24.37
C GLY A 66 -18.05 -3.19 24.84
N GLY A 67 -17.15 -3.53 23.91
CA GLY A 67 -15.83 -4.05 24.22
C GLY A 67 -14.96 -3.06 24.99
N ALA A 68 -14.95 -1.79 24.59
CA ALA A 68 -14.23 -0.72 25.27
C ALA A 68 -14.80 -0.43 26.67
N ALA A 69 -16.12 -0.43 26.83
CA ALA A 69 -16.79 -0.27 28.12
C ALA A 69 -16.51 -1.45 29.06
N PHE A 70 -16.52 -2.69 28.54
CA PHE A 70 -16.13 -3.87 29.28
C PHE A 70 -14.66 -3.83 29.72
N PHE A 71 -13.76 -3.38 28.83
CA PHE A 71 -12.34 -3.24 29.14
C PHE A 71 -12.05 -2.13 30.16
N ALA A 72 -12.76 -1.00 30.04
CA ALA A 72 -12.66 0.14 30.95
C ALA A 72 -13.20 -0.21 32.35
N GLY A 73 -14.33 -0.92 32.41
CA GLY A 73 -14.98 -1.41 33.64
C GLY A 73 -14.29 -2.60 34.29
N SER A 74 -13.50 -3.38 33.53
CA SER A 74 -12.62 -4.40 34.12
C SER A 74 -11.48 -3.71 34.88
N GLY A 75 -11.51 -3.77 36.21
CA GLY A 75 -10.47 -3.18 37.06
C GLY A 75 -9.05 -3.70 36.76
N ARG A 76 -8.03 -3.14 37.44
CA ARG A 76 -6.58 -3.41 37.23
C ARG A 76 -6.23 -4.91 37.12
N GLN A 77 -6.97 -5.79 37.79
CA GLN A 77 -6.78 -7.25 37.79
C GLN A 77 -7.38 -7.96 36.55
N GLY A 78 -8.46 -7.41 35.95
CA GLY A 78 -9.10 -7.94 34.73
C GLY A 78 -8.38 -7.54 33.45
N ARG A 79 -7.78 -6.34 33.42
CA ARG A 79 -6.98 -5.84 32.29
C ARG A 79 -5.79 -6.74 31.94
N GLY A 80 -5.17 -7.40 32.93
CA GLY A 80 -4.06 -8.33 32.70
C GLY A 80 -4.49 -9.59 31.94
N ARG A 81 -5.64 -10.16 32.28
CA ARG A 81 -6.22 -11.32 31.55
C ARG A 81 -6.64 -10.95 30.13
N LEU A 82 -7.27 -9.79 29.97
CA LEU A 82 -7.67 -9.30 28.66
C LEU A 82 -6.47 -9.01 27.75
N TRP A 83 -5.40 -8.42 28.29
CA TRP A 83 -4.13 -8.27 27.57
C TRP A 83 -3.52 -9.62 27.16
N GLY A 84 -3.60 -10.63 28.03
CA GLY A 84 -3.21 -11.99 27.70
C GLY A 84 -3.97 -12.54 26.50
N LEU A 85 -5.31 -12.45 26.52
CA LEU A 85 -6.17 -12.88 25.41
C LEU A 85 -5.89 -12.09 24.12
N LEU A 86 -5.69 -10.77 24.23
CA LEU A 86 -5.35 -9.92 23.08
C LEU A 86 -4.00 -10.33 22.47
N ARG A 87 -3.02 -10.67 23.30
CA ARG A 87 -1.69 -11.14 22.87
C ARG A 87 -1.77 -12.49 22.17
N TRP A 88 -2.59 -13.41 22.67
CA TRP A 88 -2.84 -14.70 22.03
C TRP A 88 -3.61 -14.57 20.72
N GLY A 89 -4.62 -13.68 20.67
CA GLY A 89 -5.35 -13.35 19.44
C GLY A 89 -4.43 -12.74 18.38
N TRP A 90 -3.54 -11.83 18.78
CA TRP A 90 -2.55 -11.25 17.88
C TRP A 90 -1.53 -12.29 17.37
N LEU A 91 -1.08 -13.19 18.24
CA LEU A 91 -0.20 -14.31 17.84
C LEU A 91 -0.90 -15.25 16.86
N ALA A 92 -2.14 -15.63 17.12
CA ALA A 92 -2.94 -16.48 16.24
C ALA A 92 -3.12 -15.82 14.86
N TRP A 93 -3.45 -14.53 14.83
CA TRP A 93 -3.55 -13.76 13.59
C TRP A 93 -2.21 -13.69 12.84
N ARG A 94 -1.10 -13.49 13.55
CA ARG A 94 0.23 -13.42 12.94
C ARG A 94 0.69 -14.77 12.37
N VAL A 95 0.34 -15.89 13.01
CA VAL A 95 0.58 -17.24 12.50
C VAL A 95 -0.28 -17.49 11.26
N TRP A 96 -1.54 -17.08 11.28
CA TRP A 96 -2.45 -17.23 10.14
C TRP A 96 -1.99 -16.42 8.92
N ARG A 97 -1.45 -15.21 9.13
CA ARG A 97 -0.90 -14.36 8.05
C ARG A 97 0.41 -14.85 7.43
N ARG A 98 1.08 -15.84 8.03
CA ARG A 98 2.33 -16.44 7.55
C ARG A 98 2.12 -17.76 6.79
N ARG A 99 0.89 -18.28 6.77
CA ARG A 99 0.45 -19.32 5.83
C ARG A 99 -0.18 -18.67 4.62
#